data_AF-A0A265QA47-F1
#
_entry.id   AF-A0A265QA47-F1
#
_cell.length_a   1.000
_cell.length_b   1.000
_cell.length_c   1.000
_cell.angle_alpha   90.00
_cell.angle_beta   90.00
_cell.angle_gamma   90.00
#
_symmetry.space_group_name_H-M   'P 1'
#
loop_
_entity.id
_entity.type
_entity.pdbx_description
1 polymer ?
#
loop_
_entity_poly.entity_id
_entity_poly.type
_entity_poly.pdbx_seq_one_letter_code
_entity_poly.pdbx_strand_id
1 'polypeptide(L)'
;MKTMDIKNKVLWGTSMIGLMGISYWLCRFSFFEMHGMKQWPNILAILGAIVIVIATIFGNRMISGAAVVGYVVGFILAMIFNTYGVDQGGGTTNNNWIIWGTVFIISILIAFIIDFILKQAYKKERG
;
A
#
# COMPACT_ATOMS: atom_id res chain seq x y z
N MET A 1 22.18 9.54 2.56
CA MET A 1 21.33 8.82 3.54
C MET A 1 22.19 8.02 4.50
N LYS A 2 21.95 8.11 5.80
CA LYS A 2 22.61 7.25 6.78
C LYS A 2 22.11 5.82 6.57
N THR A 3 23.01 4.87 6.34
CA THR A 3 22.67 3.45 6.29
C THR A 3 22.04 3.06 7.62
N MET A 4 20.85 2.46 7.57
CA MET A 4 20.21 1.97 8.77
C MET A 4 20.97 0.77 9.30
N ASP A 5 21.21 0.78 10.60
CA ASP A 5 21.57 -0.41 11.35
C ASP A 5 20.51 -1.52 11.19
N ILE A 6 20.96 -2.77 11.29
CA ILE A 6 20.13 -3.97 11.10
C ILE A 6 18.95 -3.99 12.08
N LYS A 7 19.18 -3.63 13.36
CA LYS A 7 18.10 -3.58 14.37
C LYS A 7 17.01 -2.60 13.96
N ASN A 8 17.40 -1.45 13.43
CA ASN A 8 16.48 -0.42 12.97
C ASN A 8 15.72 -0.82 11.70
N LYS A 9 16.32 -1.64 10.81
CA LYS A 9 15.64 -2.20 9.64
C LYS A 9 14.56 -3.18 10.07
N VAL A 10 14.92 -4.13 10.94
CA VAL A 10 13.99 -5.15 11.44
C VAL A 10 12.84 -4.49 12.20
N LEU A 11 13.14 -3.59 13.14
CA LEU A 11 12.11 -2.87 13.90
C LEU A 11 11.14 -2.12 12.98
N TRP A 12 11.66 -1.41 11.98
CA TRP A 12 10.82 -0.69 11.02
C TRP A 12 9.94 -1.64 10.20
N GLY A 13 10.53 -2.69 9.63
CA GLY A 13 9.80 -3.67 8.83
C GLY A 13 8.70 -4.37 9.62
N THR A 14 9.00 -4.82 10.84
CA THR A 14 8.01 -5.45 11.73
C THR A 14 6.88 -4.49 12.08
N SER A 15 7.18 -3.22 12.37
CA SER A 15 6.15 -2.20 12.60
C SER A 15 5.24 -2.00 11.38
N MET A 16 5.81 -1.97 10.16
CA MET A 16 5.02 -1.82 8.94
C MET A 16 4.14 -3.05 8.66
N ILE A 17 4.65 -4.26 8.90
CA ILE A 17 3.85 -5.49 8.82
C ILE A 17 2.72 -5.47 9.85
N GLY A 18 2.99 -5.03 11.08
CA GLY A 18 1.95 -4.89 12.11
C GLY A 18 0.85 -3.92 11.69
N LEU A 19 1.21 -2.74 11.17
CA LEU A 19 0.25 -1.76 10.66
C LEU A 19 -0.55 -2.28 9.46
N MET A 20 0.12 -2.97 8.52
CA MET A 20 -0.56 -3.64 7.41
C MET A 20 -1.54 -4.70 7.92
N GLY A 21 -1.16 -5.49 8.93
CA GLY A 21 -2.02 -6.50 9.54
C GLY A 21 -3.27 -5.92 10.21
N ILE A 22 -3.11 -4.83 10.97
CA ILE A 22 -4.23 -4.11 11.58
C ILE A 22 -5.14 -3.51 10.50
N SER A 23 -4.55 -2.86 9.49
CA SER A 23 -5.29 -2.25 8.38
C SER A 23 -6.07 -3.30 7.58
N TYR A 24 -5.44 -4.44 7.31
CA TYR A 24 -6.07 -5.59 6.69
C TYR A 24 -7.23 -6.12 7.53
N TRP A 25 -7.04 -6.31 8.84
CA TRP A 25 -8.08 -6.82 9.73
C TRP A 25 -9.31 -5.90 9.74
N LEU A 26 -9.08 -4.59 9.88
CA LEU A 26 -10.14 -3.59 9.83
C LEU A 26 -10.90 -3.63 8.49
N CYS A 27 -10.18 -3.60 7.37
CA CYS A 27 -10.83 -3.62 6.06
C CYS A 27 -11.54 -4.96 5.81
N ARG A 28 -10.93 -6.09 6.16
CA ARG A 28 -11.48 -7.42 5.86
C ARG A 28 -12.71 -7.77 6.70
N PHE A 29 -12.77 -7.33 7.95
CA PHE A 29 -13.80 -7.74 8.90
C PHE A 29 -14.68 -6.57 9.33
N SER A 30 -14.10 -5.50 9.87
CA SER A 30 -14.86 -4.38 10.42
C SER A 30 -15.57 -3.56 9.34
N PHE A 31 -14.95 -3.38 8.17
CA PHE A 31 -15.50 -2.57 7.08
C PHE A 31 -16.04 -3.41 5.92
N PHE A 32 -16.23 -4.72 6.13
CA PHE A 32 -16.67 -5.63 5.08
C PHE A 32 -17.97 -5.16 4.39
N GLU A 33 -18.93 -4.68 5.17
CA GLU A 33 -20.22 -4.19 4.64
C GLU A 33 -20.07 -2.96 3.74
N MET A 34 -19.03 -2.15 3.92
CA MET A 34 -18.82 -0.92 3.15
C MET A 34 -18.35 -1.18 1.71
N HIS A 35 -17.57 -2.25 1.50
CA HIS A 35 -16.98 -2.55 0.20
C HIS A 35 -17.42 -3.90 -0.38
N GLY A 36 -17.99 -4.80 0.42
CA GLY A 36 -18.60 -6.08 0.01
C GLY A 36 -17.63 -7.16 -0.51
N MET A 37 -16.32 -6.89 -0.55
CA MET A 37 -15.33 -7.74 -1.25
C MET A 37 -14.44 -8.51 -0.30
N LYS A 38 -14.48 -9.83 -0.31
CA LYS A 38 -13.58 -10.65 0.50
C LYS A 38 -12.16 -10.71 -0.10
N GLN A 39 -12.05 -11.09 -1.37
CA GLN A 39 -10.75 -11.39 -1.99
C GLN A 39 -9.86 -10.15 -2.16
N TRP A 40 -10.44 -9.00 -2.47
CA TRP A 40 -9.67 -7.81 -2.83
C TRP A 40 -8.78 -7.26 -1.68
N PRO A 41 -9.31 -7.06 -0.44
CA PRO A 41 -8.48 -6.74 0.71
C PRO A 41 -7.33 -7.74 0.94
N ASN A 42 -7.56 -9.03 0.70
CA ASN A 42 -6.55 -10.08 0.89
C ASN A 42 -5.40 -9.93 -0.12
N ILE A 43 -5.74 -9.78 -1.40
CA ILE A 43 -4.76 -9.66 -2.48
C ILE A 43 -3.87 -8.44 -2.23
N LEU A 44 -4.46 -7.28 -1.95
CA LEU A 44 -3.70 -6.05 -1.68
C LEU A 44 -2.84 -6.16 -0.42
N ALA A 45 -3.33 -6.80 0.65
CA ALA A 45 -2.55 -6.99 1.87
C ALA A 45 -1.35 -7.94 1.67
N ILE A 46 -1.53 -9.03 0.90
CA ILE A 46 -0.45 -9.95 0.56
C ILE A 46 0.62 -9.24 -0.29
N LEU A 47 0.19 -8.51 -1.33
CA LEU A 47 1.11 -7.73 -2.16
C LEU A 47 1.84 -6.66 -1.33
N GLY A 48 1.12 -5.96 -0.45
CA GLY A 48 1.70 -4.99 0.47
C GLY A 48 2.72 -5.60 1.41
N ALA A 49 2.43 -6.78 1.98
CA ALA A 49 3.37 -7.50 2.84
C ALA A 49 4.65 -7.90 2.08
N ILE A 50 4.51 -8.43 0.86
CA ILE A 50 5.66 -8.76 -0.01
C ILE A 50 6.52 -7.51 -0.26
N VAL A 51 5.88 -6.39 -0.61
CA VAL A 51 6.58 -5.11 -0.84
C VAL A 51 7.30 -4.64 0.43
N ILE A 52 6.66 -4.73 1.60
CA ILE A 52 7.27 -4.35 2.89
C ILE A 52 8.50 -5.22 3.20
N VAL A 53 8.41 -6.55 3.00
CA VAL A 53 9.53 -7.47 3.23
C VAL A 53 10.70 -7.13 2.32
N ILE A 54 10.45 -7.00 1.01
CA ILE A 54 11.48 -6.65 0.02
C ILE A 54 12.11 -5.29 0.38
N ALA A 55 11.29 -4.27 0.62
CA ALA A 55 11.75 -2.93 0.98
C ALA A 55 12.59 -2.93 2.27
N THR A 56 12.24 -3.76 3.25
CA THR A 56 12.99 -3.91 4.51
C THR A 56 14.38 -4.51 4.27
N ILE A 57 14.48 -5.56 3.43
CA ILE A 57 15.76 -6.17 3.04
C ILE A 57 16.69 -5.12 2.41
N PHE A 58 16.15 -4.33 1.47
CA PHE A 58 16.88 -3.24 0.82
C PHE A 58 17.04 -1.97 1.68
N GLY A 59 16.47 -1.93 2.89
CA GLY A 59 16.52 -0.79 3.80
C GLY A 59 15.75 0.45 3.32
N ASN A 60 14.78 0.28 2.42
CA ASN A 60 13.98 1.37 1.86
C ASN A 60 12.71 1.60 2.68
N ARG A 61 12.79 2.51 3.66
CA ARG A 61 11.65 2.86 4.51
C ARG A 61 10.48 3.46 3.72
N MET A 62 10.75 4.28 2.71
CA MET A 62 9.69 4.98 1.98
C MET A 62 8.78 4.01 1.24
N ILE A 63 9.35 3.01 0.55
CA ILE A 63 8.56 2.00 -0.17
C ILE A 63 7.72 1.17 0.80
N SER A 64 8.30 0.74 1.94
CA SER A 64 7.54 -0.01 2.95
C SER A 64 6.39 0.80 3.55
N GLY A 65 6.60 2.10 3.81
CA GLY A 65 5.54 2.99 4.32
C GLY A 65 4.46 3.25 3.28
N ALA A 66 4.85 3.43 2.01
CA ALA A 66 3.92 3.65 0.90
C ALA A 66 2.98 2.46 0.67
N ALA A 67 3.43 1.23 0.90
CA ALA A 67 2.54 0.07 0.84
C ALA A 67 1.38 0.18 1.85
N VAL A 68 1.68 0.55 3.10
CA VAL A 68 0.66 0.74 4.16
C VAL A 68 -0.23 1.93 3.84
N VAL A 69 0.36 3.08 3.49
CA VAL A 69 -0.38 4.31 3.18
C VAL A 69 -1.27 4.10 1.96
N GLY A 70 -0.75 3.51 0.88
CA GLY A 70 -1.51 3.21 -0.33
C GLY A 70 -2.68 2.26 -0.06
N TYR A 71 -2.52 1.31 0.87
CA TYR A 71 -3.61 0.43 1.27
C TYR A 71 -4.72 1.19 1.99
N VAL A 72 -4.38 1.98 3.01
CA VAL A 72 -5.37 2.72 3.82
C VAL A 72 -6.00 3.87 3.03
N VAL A 73 -5.18 4.70 2.38
CA VAL A 73 -5.67 5.83 1.57
C VAL A 73 -6.46 5.34 0.37
N GLY A 74 -6.01 4.24 -0.27
CA GLY A 74 -6.76 3.64 -1.37
C GLY A 74 -8.14 3.14 -0.95
N PHE A 75 -8.26 2.56 0.25
CA PHE A 75 -9.55 2.20 0.80
C PHE A 75 -10.44 3.44 1.01
N ILE A 76 -9.92 4.46 1.69
CA ILE A 76 -10.67 5.70 1.98
C ILE A 76 -11.15 6.36 0.69
N LEU A 77 -10.27 6.51 -0.31
CA LEU A 77 -10.63 7.10 -1.60
C LEU A 77 -11.63 6.25 -2.36
N ALA A 78 -11.53 4.92 -2.31
CA ALA A 78 -12.56 4.05 -2.87
C ALA A 78 -13.91 4.33 -2.19
N MET A 79 -13.97 4.39 -0.86
CA MET A 79 -15.23 4.64 -0.15
C MET A 79 -15.83 6.02 -0.46
N ILE A 80 -15.01 7.04 -0.76
CA ILE A 80 -15.49 8.37 -1.11
C ILE A 80 -15.95 8.46 -2.58
N PHE A 81 -15.22 7.86 -3.51
CA PHE A 81 -15.39 8.06 -4.96
C PHE A 81 -16.08 6.90 -5.68
N ASN A 82 -16.57 5.91 -4.94
CA ASN A 82 -17.20 4.77 -5.58
C ASN A 82 -18.54 5.08 -6.21
N THR A 83 -18.79 4.40 -7.31
CA THR A 83 -20.05 4.45 -8.04
C THR A 83 -20.57 3.04 -8.28
N TYR A 84 -21.88 2.90 -8.15
CA TYR A 84 -22.59 1.67 -8.45
C TYR A 84 -23.07 1.70 -9.90
N GLY A 85 -22.98 0.55 -10.55
CA GLY A 85 -23.46 0.32 -11.90
C GLY A 85 -24.22 -1.00 -12.00
N VAL A 86 -24.64 -1.34 -13.21
CA VAL A 86 -25.31 -2.60 -13.53
C VAL A 86 -24.60 -3.22 -14.72
N ASP A 87 -24.24 -4.50 -14.62
CA ASP A 87 -23.68 -5.25 -15.75
C ASP A 87 -24.77 -5.69 -16.73
N GLN A 88 -24.36 -6.25 -17.88
CA GLN A 88 -25.28 -6.70 -18.92
C GLN A 88 -26.20 -7.85 -18.48
N GLY A 89 -25.87 -8.53 -17.38
CA GLY A 89 -26.67 -9.59 -16.76
C GLY A 89 -27.59 -9.08 -15.64
N GLY A 90 -27.64 -7.77 -15.38
CA GLY A 90 -28.44 -7.18 -14.31
C GLY A 90 -27.77 -7.22 -12.93
N GLY A 91 -26.53 -7.68 -12.83
CA GLY A 91 -25.75 -7.70 -11.59
C GLY A 91 -25.26 -6.31 -11.18
N THR A 92 -25.31 -6.00 -9.88
CA THR A 92 -24.74 -4.75 -9.35
C THR A 92 -23.22 -4.78 -9.46
N THR A 93 -22.64 -3.75 -10.06
CA THR A 93 -21.20 -3.54 -10.14
C THR A 93 -20.77 -2.33 -9.31
N ASN A 94 -19.52 -2.31 -8.85
CA ASN A 94 -18.94 -1.18 -8.15
C ASN A 94 -17.46 -1.03 -8.55
N ASN A 95 -17.00 0.20 -8.77
CA ASN A 95 -15.61 0.53 -9.16
C ASN A 95 -14.62 0.61 -7.98
N ASN A 96 -15.06 0.32 -6.75
CA ASN A 96 -14.30 0.33 -5.51
C ASN A 96 -12.94 -0.37 -5.62
N TRP A 97 -12.92 -1.56 -6.21
CA TRP A 97 -11.71 -2.35 -6.38
C TRP A 97 -10.69 -1.67 -7.31
N ILE A 98 -11.17 -1.02 -8.37
CA ILE A 98 -10.34 -0.29 -9.33
C ILE A 98 -9.68 0.89 -8.64
N ILE A 99 -10.46 1.70 -7.92
CA ILE A 99 -9.94 2.88 -7.23
C ILE A 99 -8.90 2.45 -6.19
N TRP A 100 -9.24 1.47 -5.34
CA TRP A 100 -8.35 1.01 -4.29
C TRP A 100 -7.05 0.43 -4.84
N GLY A 101 -7.13 -0.45 -5.84
CA GLY A 101 -5.95 -1.03 -6.49
C GLY A 101 -5.08 0.02 -7.18
N THR A 102 -5.70 0.98 -7.88
CA THR A 102 -4.99 2.04 -8.59
C THR A 102 -4.23 2.94 -7.62
N VAL A 103 -4.87 3.39 -6.55
CA VAL A 103 -4.22 4.23 -5.52
C VAL A 103 -3.07 3.47 -4.86
N PHE A 104 -3.26 2.19 -4.55
CA PHE A 104 -2.21 1.36 -3.97
C PHE A 104 -0.97 1.29 -4.88
N ILE A 105 -1.16 1.02 -6.17
CA ILE A 105 -0.07 0.94 -7.15
C ILE A 105 0.61 2.31 -7.31
N ILE A 106 -0.15 3.38 -7.47
CA ILE A 106 0.38 4.74 -7.63
C ILE A 106 1.21 5.14 -6.41
N SER A 107 0.76 4.81 -5.20
CA SER A 107 1.50 5.12 -3.97
C SER A 107 2.89 4.48 -3.96
N ILE A 108 2.98 3.20 -4.35
CA ILE A 108 4.25 2.49 -4.46
C ILE A 108 5.14 3.13 -5.54
N LEU A 109 4.60 3.43 -6.73
CA LEU A 109 5.35 4.04 -7.82
C LEU A 109 5.92 5.41 -7.43
N ILE A 110 5.12 6.26 -6.77
CA ILE A 110 5.57 7.55 -6.26
C ILE A 110 6.72 7.37 -5.28
N ALA A 111 6.62 6.43 -4.34
CA ALA A 111 7.68 6.16 -3.37
C ALA A 111 8.98 5.68 -4.04
N PHE A 112 8.87 4.83 -5.08
CA PHE A 112 10.03 4.43 -5.88
C PHE A 112 10.68 5.62 -6.59
N ILE A 113 9.89 6.49 -7.23
CA ILE A 113 10.39 7.67 -7.94
C ILE A 113 11.09 8.63 -6.97
N ILE A 114 10.47 8.93 -5.83
CA ILE A 114 11.05 9.83 -4.82
C ILE A 114 12.35 9.24 -4.26
N ASP A 115 12.38 7.94 -3.93
CA ASP A 115 13.60 7.28 -3.45
C ASP A 115 14.74 7.36 -4.46
N PHE A 116 14.42 7.16 -5.74
CA PHE A 116 15.39 7.27 -6.82
C PHE A 116 15.95 8.69 -6.98
N ILE A 117 15.07 9.70 -6.99
CA ILE A 117 15.48 11.12 -7.10
C ILE A 117 16.36 11.52 -5.92
N LEU A 118 15.98 11.16 -4.68
CA LEU A 118 16.76 11.50 -3.49
C LEU A 118 18.14 10.82 -3.48
N LYS A 119 18.24 9.59 -3.97
CA LYS A 119 19.53 8.89 -4.14
C LYS A 119 20.42 9.57 -5.18
N GLN A 120 19.85 10.02 -6.30
CA GLN A 120 20.59 10.75 -7.33
C GLN A 120 21.10 12.11 -6.83
N ALA A 121 20.23 12.89 -6.20
CA ALA A 121 20.59 14.20 -5.64
C ALA A 121 21.75 14.06 -4.64
N TYR A 122 21.66 13.09 -3.73
CA TYR A 122 22.72 12.81 -2.76
C TYR A 122 24.05 12.39 -3.39
N LYS A 123 24.02 11.64 -4.51
CA LYS A 123 25.24 11.26 -5.24
C LYS A 123 25.89 12.47 -5.91
N LYS A 124 25.08 13.39 -6.47
CA LYS A 124 25.56 14.60 -7.14
C LYS A 124 26.24 15.60 -6.20
N GLU A 125 25.81 15.68 -4.94
CA GLU A 125 26.42 16.59 -3.94
C GLU A 125 27.77 16.09 -3.39
N ARG A 126 28.16 14.83 -3.66
CA ARG A 126 29.36 14.20 -3.09
C ARG A 126 30.39 13.69 -4.11
N GLY A 127 30.09 13.80 -5.41
CA GLY A 127 31.02 13.54 -6.50
C GLY A 127 31.52 14.85 -7.06
#